data_AF-A0AAV6QJS5-F1
#
_entry.id   AF-A0AAV6QJS5-F1
#
_cell.length_a   1.000
_cell.length_b   1.000
_cell.length_c   1.000
_cell.angle_alpha   90.00
_cell.angle_beta   90.00
_cell.angle_gamma   90.00
#
_symmetry.space_group_name_H-M   'P 1'
#
loop_
_entity.id
_entity.type
_entity.pdbx_description
1 polymer ?
#
loop_
_entity_poly.entity_id
_entity_poly.type
_entity_poly.pdbx_seq_one_letter_code
_entity_poly.pdbx_strand_id
1 'polypeptide(L)'
;MHCVRALRLTQLVVRNTGDVVRKTCIIQPTCCLCSKSSAESQRQAPTLSHLTVNAHSKSPSLGLETMLFYTITEGKEQVPISFFTSALRRTGLHPSDPRLKGCMEKLRRAVRESAGEVMMDRDLFHRCVCGNIVLLIQAFRKRFVIPEFDAFAQKINEIYNRGQNQNDGKVAHYIPQLAKFSPDLWGVSLCTVDGQRHSVGDTKQPFCLQSCVKPLQYAIAVHEAGTERVHQYVGMEPSGLKFNVLSLDDEDKPHNPMVNAGAIVISSLIKPHSNKAEKFDYVMEFVKNMAGQEYVGFSNATFQSEKETGDRNFAIGYYMKEKKCFPPSVDMIDALDFYFQLCSIEVTCESGSIMAATLANGGICPITGQRVLSAEAVRNTLSLMHSCGMYDFSGQMAFHVGLPAKSGVSGAILLVIPNVMGVMCWSPPLDRVGNSVRGINFCQELVSLFNFHNYDNLRHFVKKQDPRRQEGDDRVRHSLSFEALSVTPSMLSAVSMLLSSCFFQNKSVFSLMFAAYSGDVSALRRFALSSMDMGLKDYDSRTALHIAAAEGHIDVVKFLTETCKVDPFVKDRWGNLPVYDAMQFGHSEVVKVLNHYQQVCSQEETLRTEAEPSPKLDTIEGMV
;
A
#
# COMPACT_ATOMS: atom_id res chain seq x y z
N MET A 1 14.32 46.86 6.26
CA MET A 1 13.35 46.02 6.99
C MET A 1 12.13 45.77 6.11
N HIS A 2 11.51 44.60 6.22
CA HIS A 2 10.15 44.20 5.77
C HIS A 2 9.52 44.77 4.49
N CYS A 3 9.39 43.90 3.47
CA CYS A 3 8.29 43.97 2.50
C CYS A 3 6.94 43.62 3.16
N VAL A 4 5.87 44.36 2.83
CA VAL A 4 4.47 43.99 3.13
C VAL A 4 3.51 44.47 2.03
N ARG A 5 2.66 43.56 1.53
CA ARG A 5 1.41 43.76 0.74
C ARG A 5 1.45 44.48 -0.63
N ALA A 6 1.44 43.67 -1.68
CA ALA A 6 0.82 43.91 -3.00
C ALA A 6 0.52 42.53 -3.64
N LEU A 7 -0.57 42.23 -4.36
CA LEU A 7 -1.84 42.94 -4.59
C LEU A 7 -3.05 42.01 -4.35
N ARG A 8 -4.23 42.60 -4.15
CA ARG A 8 -5.56 42.04 -4.48
C ARG A 8 -6.27 43.04 -5.42
N LEU A 9 -7.39 42.62 -6.01
CA LEU A 9 -8.35 43.40 -6.82
C LEU A 9 -7.98 43.66 -8.29
N THR A 10 -8.48 42.78 -9.16
CA THR A 10 -9.09 43.16 -10.45
C THR A 10 -10.34 42.30 -10.70
N GLN A 11 -11.53 42.89 -10.57
CA GLN A 11 -12.81 42.37 -11.06
C GLN A 11 -13.41 43.45 -11.97
N LEU A 12 -13.76 43.09 -13.22
CA LEU A 12 -14.45 43.85 -14.29
C LEU A 12 -14.22 43.00 -15.58
N VAL A 13 -15.15 42.69 -16.50
CA VAL A 13 -16.62 42.83 -16.63
C VAL A 13 -17.11 41.58 -17.37
N VAL A 14 -18.34 41.13 -17.12
CA VAL A 14 -19.12 40.30 -18.06
C VAL A 14 -20.43 41.01 -18.38
N ARG A 15 -20.79 41.12 -19.66
CA ARG A 15 -22.06 41.67 -20.15
C ARG A 15 -22.74 40.69 -21.10
N ASN A 16 -24.08 40.64 -21.05
CA ASN A 16 -24.91 39.73 -21.84
C ASN A 16 -25.09 40.18 -23.30
N THR A 17 -24.86 39.25 -24.23
CA THR A 17 -25.57 39.01 -25.51
C THR A 17 -25.21 37.59 -25.97
N GLY A 18 -26.04 36.80 -26.63
CA GLY A 18 -27.39 37.07 -27.12
C GLY A 18 -27.68 36.27 -28.40
N ASP A 19 -27.96 34.98 -28.24
CA ASP A 19 -28.35 33.99 -29.27
C ASP A 19 -27.40 33.64 -30.44
N VAL A 20 -27.53 32.38 -30.90
CA VAL A 20 -27.64 31.90 -32.31
C VAL A 20 -27.09 30.47 -32.48
N VAL A 21 -28.00 29.54 -32.79
CA VAL A 21 -27.83 28.21 -33.45
C VAL A 21 -26.88 27.17 -32.85
N ARG A 22 -27.46 26.04 -32.43
CA ARG A 22 -26.75 24.76 -32.18
C ARG A 22 -26.27 24.13 -33.51
N LYS A 23 -24.98 23.75 -33.57
CA LYS A 23 -24.50 22.63 -34.42
C LYS A 23 -23.47 21.79 -33.67
N THR A 24 -23.89 20.61 -33.21
CA THR A 24 -23.02 19.57 -32.65
C THR A 24 -22.25 18.86 -33.78
N CYS A 25 -20.93 18.83 -33.70
CA CYS A 25 -20.09 18.04 -34.60
C CYS A 25 -19.58 16.79 -33.86
N ILE A 26 -20.12 15.63 -34.17
CA ILE A 26 -19.64 14.33 -33.69
C ILE A 26 -18.73 13.75 -34.79
N ILE A 27 -17.49 13.42 -34.45
CA ILE A 27 -16.54 12.82 -35.39
C ILE A 27 -16.43 11.32 -35.09
N GLN A 28 -16.99 10.50 -35.97
CA GLN A 28 -16.67 9.07 -36.09
C GLN A 28 -16.05 8.82 -37.49
N PRO A 29 -14.94 8.09 -37.60
CA PRO A 29 -14.35 7.76 -38.89
C PRO A 29 -15.15 6.65 -39.59
N THR A 30 -15.60 6.91 -40.83
CA THR A 30 -16.37 5.95 -41.64
C THR A 30 -15.48 4.88 -42.28
N CYS A 31 -15.92 3.63 -42.24
CA CYS A 31 -15.30 2.52 -42.97
C CYS A 31 -15.77 2.49 -44.43
N CYS A 32 -14.86 2.27 -45.38
CA CYS A 32 -15.18 2.10 -46.80
C CYS A 32 -15.00 0.64 -47.22
N LEU A 33 -16.10 -0.03 -47.57
CA LEU A 33 -16.12 -1.33 -48.24
C LEU A 33 -16.81 -1.18 -49.60
N CYS A 34 -16.07 -1.41 -50.68
CA CYS A 34 -16.65 -1.44 -52.04
C CYS A 34 -17.24 -2.81 -52.38
N SER A 35 -18.28 -2.81 -53.21
CA SER A 35 -19.09 -3.97 -53.60
C SER A 35 -18.46 -4.83 -54.71
N LYS A 36 -18.97 -6.05 -54.86
CA LYS A 36 -18.53 -7.04 -55.87
C LYS A 36 -19.29 -6.93 -57.20
N SER A 37 -18.57 -7.13 -58.31
CA SER A 37 -19.05 -7.72 -59.57
C SER A 37 -17.82 -7.98 -60.46
N SER A 38 -17.46 -9.10 -61.09
CA SER A 38 -17.99 -10.47 -61.32
C SER A 38 -17.82 -10.80 -62.81
N ALA A 39 -17.05 -11.87 -63.10
CA ALA A 39 -16.73 -12.38 -64.45
C ALA A 39 -15.96 -11.39 -65.37
N GLU A 40 -15.30 -11.80 -66.46
CA GLU A 40 -14.92 -13.14 -66.97
C GLU A 40 -13.41 -13.45 -66.68
N SER A 41 -12.70 -14.49 -67.14
CA SER A 41 -12.98 -15.66 -68.02
C SER A 41 -12.16 -16.90 -67.56
N GLN A 42 -12.00 -17.91 -68.43
CA GLN A 42 -11.24 -19.14 -68.19
C GLN A 42 -10.13 -19.41 -69.23
N ARG A 43 -9.03 -20.05 -68.79
CA ARG A 43 -8.42 -21.25 -69.42
C ARG A 43 -7.35 -21.83 -68.49
N GLN A 44 -7.22 -23.16 -68.46
CA GLN A 44 -6.28 -23.88 -67.58
C GLN A 44 -5.03 -24.37 -68.34
N ALA A 45 -3.89 -24.29 -67.65
CA ALA A 45 -2.78 -25.24 -67.51
C ALA A 45 -2.48 -26.27 -68.64
N PRO A 46 -1.18 -26.60 -68.88
CA PRO A 46 -0.52 -27.52 -67.95
C PRO A 46 0.94 -27.19 -67.55
N THR A 47 1.26 -27.57 -66.31
CA THR A 47 2.57 -28.03 -65.76
C THR A 47 3.90 -27.60 -66.39
N LEU A 48 4.79 -27.06 -65.54
CA LEU A 48 6.05 -27.74 -65.23
C LEU A 48 6.43 -27.52 -63.75
N SER A 49 7.24 -28.41 -63.19
CA SER A 49 7.77 -28.33 -61.82
C SER A 49 9.08 -27.54 -61.76
N HIS A 50 9.39 -26.88 -60.63
CA HIS A 50 10.74 -26.89 -60.04
C HIS A 50 10.80 -26.20 -58.64
N LEU A 51 11.55 -26.85 -57.76
CA LEU A 51 12.41 -26.33 -56.66
C LEU A 51 11.91 -25.25 -55.67
N THR A 52 12.13 -25.58 -54.40
CA THR A 52 12.13 -24.72 -53.22
C THR A 52 13.17 -23.59 -53.28
N VAL A 53 12.81 -22.42 -52.72
CA VAL A 53 13.76 -21.39 -52.28
C VAL A 53 13.40 -20.99 -50.85
N ASN A 54 14.40 -20.81 -49.99
CA ASN A 54 14.23 -20.64 -48.55
C ASN A 54 13.56 -19.31 -48.16
N ALA A 55 12.60 -19.38 -47.24
CA ALA A 55 12.07 -18.21 -46.55
C ALA A 55 13.07 -17.72 -45.48
N HIS A 56 13.96 -16.80 -45.86
CA HIS A 56 14.94 -16.23 -44.94
C HIS A 56 14.29 -15.32 -43.88
N SER A 57 14.36 -15.77 -42.63
CA SER A 57 14.54 -14.96 -41.42
C SER A 57 13.87 -13.59 -41.38
N LYS A 58 12.68 -13.51 -40.79
CA LYS A 58 12.29 -12.29 -40.05
C LYS A 58 13.25 -12.14 -38.86
N SER A 59 13.96 -11.03 -38.77
CA SER A 59 14.66 -10.63 -37.55
C SER A 59 13.66 -10.49 -36.40
N PRO A 60 13.93 -11.06 -35.20
CA PRO A 60 13.04 -10.89 -34.07
C PRO A 60 13.11 -9.42 -33.60
N SER A 61 12.03 -8.66 -33.80
CA SER A 61 11.79 -7.45 -33.02
C SER A 61 11.74 -7.87 -31.55
N LEU A 62 12.66 -7.36 -30.73
CA LEU A 62 12.84 -7.81 -29.35
C LEU A 62 11.63 -7.44 -28.49
N GLY A 63 10.65 -8.35 -28.44
CA GLY A 63 9.38 -8.15 -27.73
C GLY A 63 9.59 -7.87 -26.25
N LEU A 64 8.70 -7.07 -25.67
CA LEU A 64 8.77 -6.73 -24.25
C LEU A 64 8.45 -7.97 -23.38
N GLU A 65 7.76 -8.94 -23.95
CA GLU A 65 7.57 -10.31 -23.46
C GLU A 65 8.88 -11.11 -23.45
N THR A 66 9.74 -10.94 -24.45
CA THR A 66 11.06 -11.59 -24.52
C THR A 66 12.01 -11.02 -23.47
N MET A 67 12.00 -9.70 -23.27
CA MET A 67 12.71 -9.07 -22.15
C MET A 67 12.19 -9.60 -20.80
N LEU A 68 10.87 -9.70 -20.64
CA LEU A 68 10.25 -10.21 -19.42
C LEU A 68 10.62 -11.69 -19.16
N PHE A 69 10.64 -12.52 -20.20
CA PHE A 69 11.07 -13.92 -20.11
C PHE A 69 12.49 -14.00 -19.53
N TYR A 70 13.48 -13.39 -20.18
CA TYR A 70 14.88 -13.43 -19.69
C TYR A 70 15.08 -12.76 -18.31
N THR A 71 14.25 -11.77 -17.96
CA THR A 71 14.23 -11.17 -16.61
C THR A 71 13.77 -12.18 -15.55
N ILE A 72 12.77 -13.01 -15.87
CA ILE A 72 12.27 -14.04 -14.95
C ILE A 72 13.22 -15.25 -14.93
N THR A 73 13.70 -15.71 -16.09
CA THR A 73 14.51 -16.92 -16.22
C THR A 73 15.98 -16.74 -15.86
N GLU A 74 16.41 -15.56 -15.41
CA GLU A 74 17.82 -15.25 -15.11
C GLU A 74 18.74 -15.53 -16.31
N GLY A 75 18.26 -15.21 -17.52
CA GLY A 75 18.96 -15.47 -18.78
C GLY A 75 18.87 -16.90 -19.33
N LYS A 76 18.16 -17.83 -18.67
CA LYS A 76 18.01 -19.22 -19.14
C LYS A 76 17.00 -19.32 -20.29
N GLU A 77 17.34 -20.07 -21.34
CA GLU A 77 16.49 -20.28 -22.53
C GLU A 77 15.21 -21.10 -22.25
N GLN A 78 15.21 -21.94 -21.21
CA GLN A 78 14.04 -22.68 -20.74
C GLN A 78 14.07 -22.81 -19.22
N VAL A 79 12.90 -22.79 -18.57
CA VAL A 79 12.74 -23.08 -17.14
C VAL A 79 11.48 -23.92 -16.88
N PRO A 80 11.43 -24.75 -15.83
CA PRO A 80 10.19 -25.42 -15.44
C PRO A 80 9.03 -24.45 -15.15
N ILE A 81 7.79 -24.84 -15.46
CA ILE A 81 6.58 -24.05 -15.08
C ILE A 81 6.48 -23.87 -13.55
N SER A 82 7.02 -24.81 -12.77
CA SER A 82 7.16 -24.72 -11.30
C SER A 82 8.02 -23.53 -10.87
N PHE A 83 9.10 -23.22 -11.60
CA PHE A 83 9.96 -22.06 -11.36
C PHE A 83 9.22 -20.73 -11.64
N PHE A 84 8.54 -20.60 -12.78
CA PHE A 84 7.71 -19.41 -13.07
C PHE A 84 6.61 -19.19 -12.01
N THR A 85 5.94 -20.27 -11.60
CA THR A 85 4.89 -20.21 -10.56
C THR A 85 5.45 -19.76 -9.21
N SER A 86 6.68 -20.15 -8.89
CA SER A 86 7.38 -19.75 -7.66
C SER A 86 7.87 -18.30 -7.72
N ALA A 87 8.42 -17.87 -8.85
CA ALA A 87 8.80 -16.48 -9.10
C ALA A 87 7.58 -15.54 -9.04
N LEU A 88 6.44 -15.96 -9.60
CA LEU A 88 5.16 -15.23 -9.49
C LEU A 88 4.73 -15.07 -8.02
N ARG A 89 4.77 -16.14 -7.22
CA ARG A 89 4.42 -16.08 -5.78
C ARG A 89 5.30 -15.11 -5.00
N ARG A 90 6.60 -15.01 -5.31
CA ARG A 90 7.53 -14.01 -4.69
C ARG A 90 7.14 -12.55 -4.94
N THR A 91 6.38 -12.26 -6.00
CA THR A 91 5.81 -10.91 -6.23
C THR A 91 4.61 -10.59 -5.33
N GLY A 92 4.10 -11.59 -4.60
CA GLY A 92 2.88 -11.54 -3.80
C GLY A 92 1.59 -11.88 -4.55
N LEU A 93 1.63 -12.03 -5.88
CA LEU A 93 0.45 -12.44 -6.65
C LEU A 93 0.12 -13.92 -6.43
N HIS A 94 -1.15 -14.22 -6.11
CA HIS A 94 -1.60 -15.59 -5.91
C HIS A 94 -2.05 -16.25 -7.24
N PRO A 95 -1.73 -17.54 -7.52
CA PRO A 95 -2.18 -18.24 -8.74
C PRO A 95 -3.69 -18.49 -8.89
N SER A 96 -4.53 -17.94 -8.00
CA SER A 96 -6.00 -17.87 -8.15
C SER A 96 -6.51 -16.47 -8.52
N ASP A 97 -5.63 -15.47 -8.66
CA ASP A 97 -6.00 -14.09 -9.01
C ASP A 97 -6.83 -14.07 -10.31
N PRO A 98 -8.07 -13.52 -10.28
CA PRO A 98 -8.94 -13.43 -11.46
C PRO A 98 -8.26 -12.76 -12.67
N ARG A 99 -7.39 -11.76 -12.45
CA ARG A 99 -6.64 -11.03 -13.49
C ARG A 99 -5.52 -11.87 -14.11
N LEU A 100 -5.20 -13.04 -13.56
CA LEU A 100 -4.25 -14.01 -14.09
C LEU A 100 -4.90 -15.29 -14.64
N LYS A 101 -6.22 -15.46 -14.50
CA LYS A 101 -6.97 -16.69 -14.85
C LYS A 101 -6.59 -17.25 -16.22
N GLY A 102 -6.62 -16.42 -17.26
CA GLY A 102 -6.29 -16.82 -18.64
C GLY A 102 -4.85 -17.34 -18.83
N CYS A 103 -3.87 -16.77 -18.14
CA CYS A 103 -2.49 -17.27 -18.15
C CYS A 103 -2.39 -18.61 -17.40
N MET A 104 -3.02 -18.71 -16.22
CA MET A 104 -2.99 -19.92 -15.39
C MET A 104 -3.71 -21.11 -16.05
N GLU A 105 -4.81 -20.87 -16.76
CA GLU A 105 -5.55 -21.91 -17.50
C GLU A 105 -4.73 -22.44 -18.69
N LYS A 106 -4.01 -21.57 -19.41
CA LYS A 106 -3.10 -22.00 -20.48
C LYS A 106 -1.91 -22.81 -19.96
N LEU A 107 -1.28 -22.38 -18.85
CA LEU A 107 -0.19 -23.13 -18.21
C LEU A 107 -0.67 -24.50 -17.72
N ARG A 108 -1.81 -24.58 -17.02
CA ARG A 108 -2.43 -25.84 -16.58
C ARG A 108 -2.78 -26.76 -17.75
N ARG A 109 -3.15 -26.20 -18.91
CA ARG A 109 -3.40 -26.97 -20.14
C ARG A 109 -2.11 -27.56 -20.71
N ALA A 110 -1.05 -26.77 -20.87
CA ALA A 110 0.24 -27.26 -21.35
C ALA A 110 0.82 -28.39 -20.47
N VAL A 111 0.64 -28.29 -19.13
CA VAL A 111 1.00 -29.36 -18.19
C VAL A 111 0.17 -30.63 -18.40
N ARG A 112 -1.15 -30.54 -18.63
CA ARG A 112 -2.00 -31.72 -18.90
C ARG A 112 -1.80 -32.35 -20.27
N GLU A 113 -1.34 -31.57 -21.24
CA GLU A 113 -1.04 -32.04 -22.61
C GLU A 113 0.34 -32.74 -22.70
N SER A 114 1.09 -32.80 -21.59
CA SER A 114 2.45 -33.33 -21.53
C SER A 114 2.56 -34.50 -20.55
N ALA A 115 3.37 -35.52 -20.88
CA ALA A 115 3.56 -36.72 -20.06
C ALA A 115 4.66 -36.59 -18.97
N GLY A 116 5.20 -35.40 -18.74
CA GLY A 116 6.32 -35.14 -17.82
C GLY A 116 6.44 -33.66 -17.44
N GLU A 117 7.53 -33.28 -16.76
CA GLU A 117 7.73 -31.88 -16.36
C GLU A 117 7.89 -30.97 -17.59
N VAL A 118 7.04 -29.94 -17.66
CA VAL A 118 7.01 -29.01 -18.80
C VAL A 118 8.04 -27.91 -18.61
N MET A 119 9.06 -27.96 -19.45
CA MET A 119 9.97 -26.84 -19.69
C MET A 119 9.26 -25.75 -20.49
N MET A 120 9.25 -24.54 -19.94
CA MET A 120 8.72 -23.34 -20.57
C MET A 120 9.82 -22.62 -21.32
N ASP A 121 9.75 -22.69 -22.64
CA ASP A 121 10.50 -21.84 -23.56
C ASP A 121 9.84 -20.46 -23.72
N ARG A 122 10.55 -19.54 -24.38
CA ARG A 122 10.07 -18.19 -24.72
C ARG A 122 8.72 -18.21 -25.44
N ASP A 123 8.49 -19.19 -26.30
CA ASP A 123 7.31 -19.21 -27.17
C ASP A 123 6.07 -19.76 -26.43
N LEU A 124 6.23 -20.72 -25.51
CA LEU A 124 5.19 -21.14 -24.57
C LEU A 124 4.87 -20.04 -23.57
N PHE A 125 5.90 -19.35 -23.06
CA PHE A 125 5.73 -18.17 -22.21
C PHE A 125 4.88 -17.12 -22.91
N HIS A 126 5.23 -16.72 -24.14
CA HIS A 126 4.45 -15.77 -24.94
C HIS A 126 2.99 -16.25 -25.14
N ARG A 127 2.78 -17.50 -25.63
CA ARG A 127 1.44 -18.10 -25.79
C ARG A 127 0.60 -18.01 -24.52
N CYS A 128 1.21 -18.23 -23.34
CA CYS A 128 0.53 -18.14 -22.05
C CYS A 128 0.24 -16.69 -21.63
N VAL A 129 1.26 -15.84 -21.63
CA VAL A 129 1.30 -14.55 -20.91
C VAL A 129 0.60 -13.40 -21.63
N CYS A 130 0.47 -13.39 -22.97
CA CYS A 130 0.00 -12.21 -23.71
C CYS A 130 -1.35 -11.61 -23.26
N GLY A 131 -2.25 -12.39 -22.66
CA GLY A 131 -3.53 -11.87 -22.14
C GLY A 131 -3.42 -11.10 -20.82
N ASN A 132 -2.29 -11.23 -20.12
CA ASN A 132 -2.10 -10.77 -18.74
C ASN A 132 -0.74 -10.05 -18.56
N ILE A 133 -0.06 -9.76 -19.67
CA ILE A 133 1.31 -9.26 -19.77
C ILE A 133 1.54 -7.97 -18.97
N VAL A 134 0.60 -7.01 -19.00
CA VAL A 134 0.75 -5.70 -18.31
C VAL A 134 0.93 -5.87 -16.80
N LEU A 135 0.08 -6.69 -16.16
CA LEU A 135 0.16 -6.97 -14.73
C LEU A 135 1.47 -7.70 -14.36
N LEU A 136 1.91 -8.63 -15.21
CA LEU A 136 3.15 -9.38 -15.00
C LEU A 136 4.40 -8.50 -15.20
N ILE A 137 4.37 -7.53 -16.12
CA ILE A 137 5.42 -6.50 -16.23
C ILE A 137 5.47 -5.65 -14.94
N GLN A 138 4.32 -5.24 -14.39
CA GLN A 138 4.29 -4.47 -13.14
C GLN A 138 4.89 -5.28 -11.97
N ALA A 139 4.50 -6.56 -11.86
CA ALA A 139 5.01 -7.48 -10.85
C ALA A 139 6.53 -7.67 -10.91
N PHE A 140 7.04 -8.19 -12.04
CA PHE A 140 8.45 -8.56 -12.15
C PHE A 140 9.41 -7.38 -12.32
N ARG A 141 8.93 -6.20 -12.75
CA ARG A 141 9.73 -4.96 -12.70
C ARG A 141 9.64 -4.23 -11.35
N LYS A 142 9.12 -4.89 -10.31
CA LYS A 142 8.97 -4.37 -8.94
C LYS A 142 8.29 -2.99 -8.88
N ARG A 143 7.21 -2.83 -9.67
CA ARG A 143 6.42 -1.58 -9.78
C ARG A 143 5.15 -1.57 -8.94
N PHE A 144 4.87 -2.64 -8.20
CA PHE A 144 3.79 -2.64 -7.22
C PHE A 144 4.12 -1.78 -6.00
N VAL A 145 3.06 -1.40 -5.28
CA VAL A 145 3.09 -0.55 -4.09
C VAL A 145 3.93 -1.12 -2.94
N ILE A 146 4.21 -2.44 -2.93
CA ILE A 146 5.27 -3.05 -2.12
C ILE A 146 6.22 -3.80 -3.06
N PRO A 147 7.39 -3.23 -3.40
CA PRO A 147 8.35 -3.83 -4.33
C PRO A 147 8.96 -5.15 -3.84
N GLU A 148 9.39 -5.21 -2.57
CA GLU A 148 10.08 -6.36 -1.96
C GLU A 148 9.11 -7.18 -1.08
N PHE A 149 8.03 -7.67 -1.68
CA PHE A 149 6.90 -8.25 -0.95
C PHE A 149 7.24 -9.46 -0.08
N ASP A 150 8.20 -10.29 -0.48
CA ASP A 150 8.62 -11.47 0.30
C ASP A 150 9.28 -11.06 1.64
N ALA A 151 10.20 -10.08 1.61
CA ALA A 151 10.82 -9.54 2.82
C ALA A 151 9.79 -8.82 3.72
N PHE A 152 8.85 -8.09 3.12
CA PHE A 152 7.73 -7.49 3.84
C PHE A 152 6.84 -8.55 4.52
N ALA A 153 6.50 -9.64 3.81
CA ALA A 153 5.72 -10.75 4.35
C ALA A 153 6.43 -11.45 5.53
N GLN A 154 7.76 -11.59 5.47
CA GLN A 154 8.56 -12.08 6.61
C GLN A 154 8.43 -11.15 7.84
N LYS A 155 8.43 -9.82 7.66
CA LYS A 155 8.18 -8.87 8.76
C LYS A 155 6.76 -8.90 9.32
N ILE A 156 5.77 -9.22 8.49
CA ILE A 156 4.40 -9.49 8.97
C ILE A 156 4.34 -10.78 9.81
N ASN A 157 5.09 -11.84 9.44
CA ASN A 157 5.21 -13.04 10.27
C ASN A 157 5.84 -12.73 11.65
N GLU A 158 6.89 -11.89 11.68
CA GLU A 158 7.52 -11.45 12.94
C GLU A 158 6.53 -10.73 13.87
N ILE A 159 5.66 -9.86 13.33
CA ILE A 159 4.63 -9.17 14.12
C ILE A 159 3.55 -10.15 14.58
N TYR A 160 3.05 -11.01 13.67
CA TYR A 160 2.06 -12.04 14.00
C TYR A 160 2.51 -12.93 15.18
N ASN A 161 3.78 -13.38 15.14
CA ASN A 161 4.38 -14.23 16.18
C ASN A 161 4.49 -13.51 17.53
N ARG A 162 4.76 -12.20 17.55
CA ARG A 162 4.74 -11.40 18.80
C ARG A 162 3.33 -11.29 19.37
N GLY A 163 2.33 -11.05 18.52
CA GLY A 163 0.91 -10.99 18.91
C GLY A 163 0.34 -12.33 19.40
N GLN A 164 0.86 -13.47 18.91
CA GLN A 164 0.40 -14.80 19.32
C GLN A 164 0.61 -15.08 20.82
N ASN A 165 1.64 -14.48 21.44
CA ASN A 165 1.94 -14.64 22.87
C ASN A 165 1.00 -13.84 23.79
N GLN A 166 0.15 -12.96 23.24
CA GLN A 166 -0.82 -12.19 24.01
C GLN A 166 -2.04 -13.06 24.31
N ASN A 167 -2.24 -13.41 25.58
CA ASN A 167 -3.34 -14.27 26.05
C ASN A 167 -4.36 -13.52 26.92
N ASP A 168 -4.29 -12.19 26.93
CA ASP A 168 -5.24 -11.30 27.59
C ASP A 168 -6.57 -11.21 26.84
N GLY A 169 -7.61 -10.79 27.56
CA GLY A 169 -8.97 -10.56 27.03
C GLY A 169 -9.96 -11.67 27.37
N LYS A 170 -11.17 -11.57 26.81
CA LYS A 170 -12.24 -12.57 26.99
C LYS A 170 -13.06 -12.73 25.71
N VAL A 171 -13.41 -13.97 25.36
CA VAL A 171 -14.31 -14.25 24.23
C VAL A 171 -15.72 -13.70 24.51
N ALA A 172 -16.36 -13.14 23.49
CA ALA A 172 -17.73 -12.67 23.58
C ALA A 172 -18.70 -13.85 23.80
N HIS A 173 -19.47 -13.80 24.89
CA HIS A 173 -20.28 -14.92 25.38
C HIS A 173 -21.74 -14.54 25.68
N TYR A 174 -22.20 -13.38 25.21
CA TYR A 174 -23.60 -12.96 25.31
C TYR A 174 -24.54 -13.76 24.39
N ILE A 175 -23.99 -14.35 23.31
CA ILE A 175 -24.66 -15.35 22.47
C ILE A 175 -23.80 -16.62 22.31
N PRO A 176 -24.41 -17.82 22.23
CA PRO A 176 -23.68 -19.09 22.20
C PRO A 176 -22.92 -19.35 20.89
N GLN A 177 -23.13 -18.57 19.83
CA GLN A 177 -22.43 -18.68 18.56
C GLN A 177 -21.01 -18.10 18.65
N LEU A 178 -20.84 -16.97 19.34
CA LEU A 178 -19.53 -16.36 19.58
C LEU A 178 -18.74 -17.12 20.65
N ALA A 179 -19.43 -17.62 21.68
CA ALA A 179 -18.83 -18.40 22.77
C ALA A 179 -18.17 -19.73 22.33
N LYS A 180 -18.43 -20.20 21.09
CA LYS A 180 -17.86 -21.44 20.53
C LYS A 180 -16.45 -21.29 19.96
N PHE A 181 -16.00 -20.07 19.68
CA PHE A 181 -14.66 -19.88 19.13
C PHE A 181 -13.60 -20.02 20.23
N SER A 182 -12.54 -20.81 19.98
CA SER A 182 -11.43 -20.92 20.94
C SER A 182 -10.73 -19.56 21.10
N PRO A 183 -10.33 -19.17 22.33
CA PRO A 183 -9.50 -17.99 22.55
C PRO A 183 -8.13 -18.08 21.86
N ASP A 184 -7.66 -19.29 21.55
CA ASP A 184 -6.34 -19.49 20.93
C ASP A 184 -6.27 -19.01 19.49
N LEU A 185 -7.42 -18.89 18.80
CA LEU A 185 -7.49 -18.59 17.36
C LEU A 185 -6.91 -17.21 17.05
N TRP A 186 -6.04 -17.15 16.04
CA TRP A 186 -5.38 -15.93 15.59
C TRP A 186 -5.12 -15.99 14.08
N GLY A 187 -5.79 -15.13 13.32
CA GLY A 187 -5.59 -14.99 11.88
C GLY A 187 -5.24 -13.56 11.49
N VAL A 188 -4.26 -13.38 10.60
CA VAL A 188 -3.97 -12.11 9.94
C VAL A 188 -3.82 -12.34 8.44
N SER A 189 -4.56 -11.60 7.64
CA SER A 189 -4.39 -11.57 6.17
C SER A 189 -4.33 -10.14 5.66
N LEU A 190 -3.55 -9.92 4.60
CA LEU A 190 -3.39 -8.63 3.94
C LEU A 190 -3.53 -8.76 2.42
N CYS A 191 -4.02 -7.69 1.80
CA CYS A 191 -4.10 -7.54 0.35
C CYS A 191 -3.70 -6.12 -0.05
N THR A 192 -2.70 -5.95 -0.92
CA THR A 192 -2.29 -4.63 -1.42
C THR A 192 -3.26 -4.11 -2.49
N VAL A 193 -3.21 -2.80 -2.79
CA VAL A 193 -4.02 -2.21 -3.85
C VAL A 193 -3.70 -2.77 -5.26
N ASP A 194 -2.51 -3.37 -5.43
CA ASP A 194 -2.11 -4.12 -6.63
C ASP A 194 -2.56 -5.60 -6.61
N GLY A 195 -3.13 -6.09 -5.51
CA GLY A 195 -3.60 -7.47 -5.35
C GLY A 195 -2.55 -8.47 -4.85
N GLN A 196 -1.41 -7.99 -4.31
CA GLN A 196 -0.44 -8.85 -3.63
C GLN A 196 -1.05 -9.33 -2.30
N ARG A 197 -0.93 -10.61 -1.95
CA ARG A 197 -1.63 -11.22 -0.80
C ARG A 197 -0.68 -12.03 0.08
N HIS A 198 -0.86 -11.91 1.39
CA HIS A 198 -0.19 -12.73 2.40
C HIS A 198 -1.14 -13.06 3.56
N SER A 199 -0.94 -14.22 4.20
CA SER A 199 -1.84 -14.78 5.21
C SER A 199 -1.05 -15.60 6.24
N VAL A 200 -1.33 -15.40 7.52
CA VAL A 200 -0.65 -16.06 8.66
C VAL A 200 -1.67 -16.46 9.73
N GLY A 201 -1.58 -17.69 10.24
CA GLY A 201 -2.50 -18.22 11.25
C GLY A 201 -3.83 -18.69 10.67
N ASP A 202 -4.89 -18.60 11.48
CA ASP A 202 -6.24 -19.18 11.26
C ASP A 202 -7.08 -18.43 10.20
N THR A 203 -6.44 -17.94 9.14
CA THR A 203 -7.01 -16.97 8.19
C THR A 203 -8.22 -17.46 7.40
N LYS A 204 -8.43 -18.77 7.33
CA LYS A 204 -9.48 -19.43 6.53
C LYS A 204 -10.71 -19.86 7.33
N GLN A 205 -10.68 -19.71 8.65
CA GLN A 205 -11.84 -19.95 9.50
C GLN A 205 -12.92 -18.91 9.21
N PRO A 206 -14.17 -19.30 8.90
CA PRO A 206 -15.29 -18.36 8.81
C PRO A 206 -15.67 -17.77 10.18
N PHE A 207 -15.98 -16.47 10.20
CA PHE A 207 -16.53 -15.75 11.35
C PHE A 207 -17.48 -14.64 10.89
N CYS A 208 -18.42 -14.24 11.74
CA CYS A 208 -19.34 -13.13 11.45
C CYS A 208 -18.62 -11.77 11.48
N LEU A 209 -18.90 -10.89 10.50
CA LEU A 209 -18.37 -9.52 10.46
C LEU A 209 -18.77 -8.69 11.67
N GLN A 210 -19.97 -8.91 12.22
CA GLN A 210 -20.49 -8.10 13.33
C GLN A 210 -20.39 -6.60 13.00
N SER A 211 -19.96 -5.75 13.93
CA SER A 211 -19.79 -4.31 13.68
C SER A 211 -18.77 -3.94 12.59
N CYS A 212 -17.99 -4.88 12.03
CA CYS A 212 -17.15 -4.63 10.84
C CYS A 212 -17.98 -4.46 9.54
N VAL A 213 -19.28 -4.79 9.52
CA VAL A 213 -20.14 -4.55 8.35
C VAL A 213 -20.51 -3.06 8.18
N LYS A 214 -20.57 -2.30 9.28
CA LYS A 214 -21.11 -0.92 9.30
C LYS A 214 -20.40 0.06 8.33
N PRO A 215 -19.06 0.05 8.16
CA PRO A 215 -18.41 0.88 7.16
C PRO A 215 -18.79 0.48 5.72
N LEU A 216 -18.93 -0.82 5.45
CA LEU A 216 -19.32 -1.34 4.13
C LEU A 216 -20.76 -0.92 3.81
N GLN A 217 -21.66 -1.09 4.78
CA GLN A 217 -23.06 -0.71 4.72
C GLN A 217 -23.23 0.80 4.45
N TYR A 218 -22.51 1.65 5.18
CA TYR A 218 -22.49 3.10 4.96
C TYR A 218 -21.90 3.46 3.58
N ALA A 219 -20.82 2.80 3.15
CA ALA A 219 -20.26 3.02 1.82
C ALA A 219 -21.25 2.68 0.70
N ILE A 220 -22.03 1.61 0.84
CA ILE A 220 -23.11 1.24 -0.10
C ILE A 220 -24.20 2.32 -0.11
N ALA A 221 -24.64 2.80 1.06
CA ALA A 221 -25.67 3.83 1.16
C ALA A 221 -25.22 5.17 0.53
N VAL A 222 -23.99 5.62 0.77
CA VAL A 222 -23.45 6.83 0.12
C VAL A 222 -23.21 6.61 -1.37
N HIS A 223 -22.88 5.39 -1.80
CA HIS A 223 -22.74 5.05 -3.22
C HIS A 223 -24.08 5.07 -3.97
N GLU A 224 -25.17 4.63 -3.34
CA GLU A 224 -26.53 4.66 -3.92
C GLU A 224 -27.18 6.05 -3.83
N ALA A 225 -27.06 6.75 -2.71
CA ALA A 225 -27.86 7.94 -2.39
C ALA A 225 -27.08 9.28 -2.38
N GLY A 226 -25.75 9.25 -2.38
CA GLY A 226 -24.88 10.42 -2.22
C GLY A 226 -24.73 10.90 -0.77
N THR A 227 -23.65 11.63 -0.47
CA THR A 227 -23.33 12.09 0.91
C THR A 227 -24.48 12.90 1.53
N GLU A 228 -25.02 13.86 0.79
CA GLU A 228 -26.02 14.82 1.28
C GLU A 228 -27.30 14.11 1.78
N ARG A 229 -27.81 13.13 1.01
CA ARG A 229 -29.03 12.41 1.36
C ARG A 229 -28.82 11.44 2.53
N VAL A 230 -27.63 10.86 2.68
CA VAL A 230 -27.34 10.00 3.84
C VAL A 230 -27.24 10.83 5.13
N HIS A 231 -26.56 11.97 5.10
CA HIS A 231 -26.33 12.79 6.29
C HIS A 231 -27.49 13.71 6.69
N GLN A 232 -28.60 13.68 5.94
CA GLN A 232 -29.91 14.13 6.44
C GLN A 232 -30.42 13.28 7.62
N TYR A 233 -29.94 12.03 7.78
CA TYR A 233 -30.43 11.09 8.79
C TYR A 233 -29.37 10.64 9.82
N VAL A 234 -28.08 10.91 9.57
CA VAL A 234 -26.97 10.52 10.46
C VAL A 234 -25.89 11.60 10.49
N GLY A 235 -25.30 11.86 11.66
CA GLY A 235 -24.19 12.79 11.82
C GLY A 235 -22.87 12.30 11.20
N MET A 236 -21.82 13.11 11.36
CA MET A 236 -20.46 12.83 10.86
C MET A 236 -19.40 12.72 11.97
N GLU A 237 -19.79 12.81 13.24
CA GLU A 237 -18.86 13.13 14.33
C GLU A 237 -18.80 12.04 15.42
N PRO A 238 -17.68 11.91 16.15
CA PRO A 238 -17.61 11.05 17.32
C PRO A 238 -18.52 11.58 18.43
N SER A 239 -19.24 10.70 19.11
CA SER A 239 -20.22 11.06 20.16
C SER A 239 -19.61 11.73 21.40
N GLY A 240 -18.30 11.58 21.65
CA GLY A 240 -17.62 11.95 22.90
C GLY A 240 -18.03 11.10 24.12
N LEU A 241 -19.26 10.58 24.12
CA LEU A 241 -19.84 9.65 25.08
C LEU A 241 -19.43 8.20 24.79
N LYS A 242 -19.39 7.38 25.85
CA LYS A 242 -19.18 5.94 25.76
C LYS A 242 -20.20 5.29 24.82
N PHE A 243 -19.78 4.31 24.02
CA PHE A 243 -20.65 3.55 23.12
C PHE A 243 -21.82 2.82 23.83
N ASN A 244 -21.75 2.71 25.17
CA ASN A 244 -22.81 2.41 26.14
C ASN A 244 -24.11 3.25 25.98
N VAL A 245 -23.97 4.57 25.72
CA VAL A 245 -25.04 5.55 26.01
C VAL A 245 -26.04 5.66 24.85
N LEU A 246 -27.33 5.58 25.18
CA LEU A 246 -28.41 5.96 24.28
C LEU A 246 -28.38 7.49 24.11
N SER A 247 -27.94 7.95 22.94
CA SER A 247 -27.70 9.36 22.64
C SER A 247 -27.87 9.65 21.15
N LEU A 248 -28.32 10.87 20.87
CA LEU A 248 -28.41 11.50 19.55
C LEU A 248 -27.64 12.83 19.61
N ASP A 249 -27.34 13.42 18.46
CA ASP A 249 -26.83 14.78 18.36
C ASP A 249 -27.92 15.85 18.61
N ASP A 250 -27.53 17.12 18.68
CA ASP A 250 -28.42 18.25 18.92
C ASP A 250 -29.48 18.47 17.80
N GLU A 251 -29.35 17.75 16.68
CA GLU A 251 -30.31 17.74 15.56
C GLU A 251 -31.17 16.45 15.53
N ASP A 252 -31.22 15.71 16.65
CA ASP A 252 -31.98 14.46 16.83
C ASP A 252 -31.59 13.31 15.86
N LYS A 253 -30.33 13.27 15.40
CA LYS A 253 -29.78 12.16 14.58
C LYS A 253 -28.76 11.33 15.36
N PRO A 254 -28.48 10.08 14.96
CA PRO A 254 -27.34 9.34 15.52
C PRO A 254 -26.02 9.96 15.08
N HIS A 255 -25.09 10.19 16.02
CA HIS A 255 -23.84 10.94 15.80
C HIS A 255 -23.01 10.51 14.57
N ASN A 256 -22.97 9.21 14.25
CA ASN A 256 -22.22 8.66 13.11
C ASN A 256 -22.70 7.23 12.76
N PRO A 257 -22.41 6.70 11.56
CA PRO A 257 -22.81 5.35 11.16
C PRO A 257 -22.03 4.19 11.82
N MET A 258 -21.00 4.45 12.63
CA MET A 258 -20.18 3.39 13.25
C MET A 258 -20.78 2.88 14.58
N VAL A 259 -21.60 3.69 15.25
CA VAL A 259 -22.44 3.27 16.38
C VAL A 259 -23.71 2.54 15.91
N ASN A 260 -24.33 1.74 16.79
CA ASN A 260 -25.49 0.91 16.43
C ASN A 260 -26.67 1.74 15.90
N ALA A 261 -26.99 2.86 16.55
CA ALA A 261 -28.06 3.77 16.15
C ALA A 261 -27.92 4.26 14.70
N GLY A 262 -26.73 4.76 14.34
CA GLY A 262 -26.44 5.18 12.96
C GLY A 262 -26.52 4.03 11.97
N ALA A 263 -25.96 2.86 12.29
CA ALA A 263 -26.04 1.69 11.41
C ALA A 263 -27.47 1.18 11.17
N ILE A 264 -28.34 1.23 12.18
CA ILE A 264 -29.77 0.89 12.06
C ILE A 264 -30.50 1.92 11.18
N VAL A 265 -30.17 3.21 11.30
CA VAL A 265 -30.68 4.24 10.37
C VAL A 265 -30.17 4.00 8.95
N ILE A 266 -28.89 3.68 8.73
CA ILE A 266 -28.37 3.32 7.40
C ILE A 266 -29.11 2.10 6.82
N SER A 267 -29.52 1.12 7.63
CA SER A 267 -30.33 -0.03 7.16
C SER A 267 -31.67 0.41 6.55
N SER A 268 -32.23 1.54 6.98
CA SER A 268 -33.45 2.11 6.40
C SER A 268 -33.23 2.81 5.04
N LEU A 269 -32.00 3.20 4.73
CA LEU A 269 -31.66 4.00 3.54
C LEU A 269 -31.29 3.16 2.30
N ILE A 270 -30.84 1.91 2.49
CA ILE A 270 -30.45 1.02 1.39
C ILE A 270 -31.69 0.45 0.70
N LYS A 271 -31.79 0.61 -0.62
CA LYS A 271 -32.90 0.10 -1.47
C LYS A 271 -34.28 0.24 -0.80
N PRO A 272 -34.73 1.43 -0.37
CA PRO A 272 -35.84 1.58 0.58
C PRO A 272 -37.16 0.96 0.09
N HIS A 273 -37.38 0.95 -1.24
CA HIS A 273 -38.58 0.40 -1.90
C HIS A 273 -38.54 -1.11 -2.21
N SER A 274 -37.42 -1.78 -1.93
CA SER A 274 -37.27 -3.24 -2.11
C SER A 274 -37.69 -4.04 -0.88
N ASN A 275 -38.01 -5.31 -1.10
CA ASN A 275 -38.33 -6.25 -0.02
C ASN A 275 -37.06 -6.72 0.75
N LYS A 276 -37.24 -7.41 1.88
CA LYS A 276 -36.12 -7.86 2.75
C LYS A 276 -35.10 -8.77 2.05
N ALA A 277 -35.55 -9.66 1.15
CA ALA A 277 -34.66 -10.56 0.42
C ALA A 277 -33.84 -9.79 -0.63
N GLU A 278 -34.50 -8.96 -1.45
CA GLU A 278 -33.84 -8.08 -2.43
C GLU A 278 -32.79 -7.17 -1.79
N LYS A 279 -33.10 -6.58 -0.62
CA LYS A 279 -32.16 -5.76 0.16
C LYS A 279 -30.92 -6.55 0.59
N PHE A 280 -31.11 -7.80 1.03
CA PHE A 280 -30.02 -8.67 1.46
C PHE A 280 -29.18 -9.16 0.30
N ASP A 281 -29.78 -9.63 -0.79
CA ASP A 281 -29.07 -10.06 -1.99
C ASP A 281 -28.25 -8.92 -2.61
N TYR A 282 -28.81 -7.70 -2.66
CA TYR A 282 -28.11 -6.51 -3.13
C TYR A 282 -26.84 -6.20 -2.31
N VAL A 283 -26.95 -6.18 -0.96
CA VAL A 283 -25.76 -5.95 -0.11
C VAL A 283 -24.78 -7.12 -0.20
N MET A 284 -25.25 -8.36 -0.27
CA MET A 284 -24.39 -9.54 -0.46
C MET A 284 -23.64 -9.52 -1.80
N GLU A 285 -24.25 -9.00 -2.87
CA GLU A 285 -23.55 -8.78 -4.15
C GLU A 285 -22.43 -7.75 -4.00
N PHE A 286 -22.69 -6.61 -3.34
CA PHE A 286 -21.66 -5.60 -3.06
C PHE A 286 -20.50 -6.18 -2.22
N VAL A 287 -20.81 -6.91 -1.15
CA VAL A 287 -19.79 -7.52 -0.28
C VAL A 287 -18.97 -8.58 -1.03
N LYS A 288 -19.59 -9.41 -1.90
CA LYS A 288 -18.87 -10.36 -2.78
C LYS A 288 -17.99 -9.64 -3.81
N ASN A 289 -18.47 -8.56 -4.41
CA ASN A 289 -17.69 -7.75 -5.34
C ASN A 289 -16.49 -7.07 -4.65
N MET A 290 -16.66 -6.58 -3.42
CA MET A 290 -15.56 -6.05 -2.58
C MET A 290 -14.57 -7.15 -2.14
N ALA A 291 -15.02 -8.39 -1.97
CA ALA A 291 -14.14 -9.55 -1.70
C ALA A 291 -13.48 -10.13 -2.96
N GLY A 292 -13.82 -9.64 -4.16
CA GLY A 292 -13.32 -10.20 -5.42
C GLY A 292 -13.79 -11.63 -5.69
N GLN A 293 -15.00 -11.99 -5.22
CA GLN A 293 -15.61 -13.32 -5.31
C GLN A 293 -14.92 -14.42 -4.46
N GLU A 294 -14.12 -14.03 -3.46
CA GLU A 294 -13.72 -14.93 -2.36
C GLU A 294 -14.90 -15.18 -1.38
N TYR A 295 -14.70 -16.02 -0.37
CA TYR A 295 -15.76 -16.46 0.55
C TYR A 295 -16.51 -15.30 1.24
N VAL A 296 -17.83 -15.27 1.04
CA VAL A 296 -18.80 -14.46 1.79
C VAL A 296 -20.04 -15.33 2.08
N GLY A 297 -20.28 -15.63 3.36
CA GLY A 297 -21.36 -16.48 3.86
C GLY A 297 -22.40 -15.72 4.69
N PHE A 298 -23.29 -16.45 5.36
CA PHE A 298 -24.32 -15.88 6.24
C PHE A 298 -24.72 -16.86 7.36
N SER A 299 -24.64 -16.36 8.59
CA SER A 299 -24.85 -17.14 9.80
C SER A 299 -26.29 -17.00 10.31
N ASN A 300 -27.25 -17.75 9.74
CA ASN A 300 -28.63 -17.71 10.24
C ASN A 300 -28.73 -18.04 11.74
N ALA A 301 -27.85 -18.91 12.25
CA ALA A 301 -27.78 -19.22 13.68
C ALA A 301 -27.38 -17.99 14.53
N THR A 302 -26.44 -17.16 14.05
CA THR A 302 -26.04 -15.92 14.74
C THR A 302 -27.14 -14.87 14.62
N PHE A 303 -27.76 -14.74 13.44
CA PHE A 303 -28.87 -13.81 13.19
C PHE A 303 -30.04 -14.00 14.16
N GLN A 304 -30.49 -15.25 14.39
CA GLN A 304 -31.57 -15.49 15.35
C GLN A 304 -31.16 -15.08 16.77
N SER A 305 -29.99 -15.49 17.26
CA SER A 305 -29.59 -15.17 18.64
C SER A 305 -29.20 -13.71 18.87
N GLU A 306 -28.66 -13.00 17.88
CA GLU A 306 -28.50 -11.54 17.91
C GLU A 306 -29.86 -10.81 17.98
N LYS A 307 -30.88 -11.34 17.29
CA LYS A 307 -32.25 -10.81 17.34
C LYS A 307 -32.93 -11.13 18.66
N GLU A 308 -32.80 -12.35 19.17
CA GLU A 308 -33.38 -12.82 20.45
C GLU A 308 -32.77 -12.10 21.67
N THR A 309 -31.47 -11.80 21.64
CA THR A 309 -30.77 -11.04 22.71
C THR A 309 -30.68 -9.54 22.40
N GLY A 310 -31.40 -9.08 21.37
CA GLY A 310 -31.24 -7.77 20.74
C GLY A 310 -31.88 -6.58 21.45
N ASP A 311 -32.36 -6.74 22.69
CA ASP A 311 -33.18 -5.77 23.45
C ASP A 311 -32.71 -4.31 23.34
N ARG A 312 -31.40 -4.10 23.48
CA ARG A 312 -30.80 -2.76 23.41
C ARG A 312 -30.94 -2.13 22.02
N ASN A 313 -30.86 -2.91 20.95
CA ASN A 313 -31.05 -2.42 19.59
C ASN A 313 -32.54 -2.17 19.30
N PHE A 314 -33.46 -2.93 19.90
CA PHE A 314 -34.90 -2.58 19.91
C PHE A 314 -35.16 -1.27 20.64
N ALA A 315 -34.57 -1.04 21.82
CA ALA A 315 -34.71 0.20 22.56
C ALA A 315 -34.17 1.42 21.76
N ILE A 316 -33.02 1.26 21.10
CA ILE A 316 -32.49 2.23 20.12
C ILE A 316 -33.51 2.49 19.00
N GLY A 317 -34.06 1.43 18.40
CA GLY A 317 -35.04 1.52 17.33
C GLY A 317 -36.31 2.29 17.74
N TYR A 318 -36.91 1.97 18.88
CA TYR A 318 -38.10 2.68 19.39
C TYR A 318 -37.80 4.15 19.72
N TYR A 319 -36.65 4.45 20.33
CA TYR A 319 -36.25 5.83 20.61
C TYR A 319 -36.08 6.66 19.34
N MET A 320 -35.43 6.10 18.31
CA MET A 320 -35.28 6.75 17.00
C MET A 320 -36.59 6.83 16.20
N LYS A 321 -37.56 5.93 16.45
CA LYS A 321 -38.90 5.98 15.86
C LYS A 321 -39.71 7.16 16.43
N GLU A 322 -39.67 7.36 17.74
CA GLU A 322 -40.28 8.52 18.41
C GLU A 322 -39.65 9.85 17.94
N LYS A 323 -38.32 9.88 17.85
CA LYS A 323 -37.54 11.02 17.35
C LYS A 323 -37.56 11.22 15.83
N LYS A 324 -38.25 10.34 15.07
CA LYS A 324 -38.42 10.41 13.60
C LYS A 324 -37.09 10.39 12.82
N CYS A 325 -36.05 9.71 13.34
CA CYS A 325 -34.75 9.58 12.67
C CYS A 325 -34.78 8.69 11.40
N PHE A 326 -35.93 8.06 11.10
CA PHE A 326 -36.14 7.18 9.95
C PHE A 326 -36.89 7.91 8.81
N PRO A 327 -36.67 7.55 7.53
CA PRO A 327 -37.47 8.07 6.43
C PRO A 327 -38.97 7.74 6.61
N PRO A 328 -39.91 8.65 6.27
CA PRO A 328 -41.33 8.50 6.60
C PRO A 328 -42.05 7.24 6.07
N SER A 329 -41.46 6.53 5.11
CA SER A 329 -42.03 5.32 4.48
C SER A 329 -41.39 4.00 4.93
N VAL A 330 -40.52 4.00 5.95
CA VAL A 330 -39.79 2.80 6.39
C VAL A 330 -40.25 2.37 7.77
N ASP A 331 -40.56 1.08 7.95
CA ASP A 331 -40.76 0.54 9.28
C ASP A 331 -39.42 0.22 9.99
N MET A 332 -39.43 0.50 11.29
CA MET A 332 -38.27 0.35 12.18
C MET A 332 -37.91 -1.11 12.44
N ILE A 333 -38.88 -2.01 12.58
CA ILE A 333 -38.62 -3.45 12.79
C ILE A 333 -38.01 -4.04 11.53
N ASP A 334 -38.44 -3.60 10.35
CA ASP A 334 -37.86 -4.01 9.08
C ASP A 334 -36.41 -3.54 8.90
N ALA A 335 -36.09 -2.30 9.28
CA ALA A 335 -34.72 -1.79 9.28
C ALA A 335 -33.82 -2.50 10.33
N LEU A 336 -34.40 -2.87 11.48
CA LEU A 336 -33.71 -3.56 12.56
C LEU A 336 -33.45 -5.04 12.26
N ASP A 337 -34.42 -5.76 11.70
CA ASP A 337 -34.25 -7.10 11.15
C ASP A 337 -33.08 -7.11 10.15
N PHE A 338 -33.08 -6.17 9.22
CA PHE A 338 -32.04 -6.07 8.20
C PHE A 338 -30.66 -5.75 8.81
N TYR A 339 -30.59 -4.88 9.83
CA TYR A 339 -29.36 -4.65 10.60
C TYR A 339 -28.81 -5.95 11.22
N PHE A 340 -29.65 -6.77 11.86
CA PHE A 340 -29.22 -8.06 12.42
C PHE A 340 -28.74 -9.04 11.34
N GLN A 341 -29.38 -9.07 10.17
CA GLN A 341 -28.92 -9.88 9.04
C GLN A 341 -27.52 -9.44 8.57
N LEU A 342 -27.27 -8.14 8.43
CA LEU A 342 -25.98 -7.61 7.98
C LEU A 342 -24.84 -7.89 8.98
N CYS A 343 -25.08 -7.76 10.29
CA CYS A 343 -24.10 -8.14 11.31
C CYS A 343 -23.72 -9.64 11.28
N SER A 344 -24.61 -10.48 10.74
CA SER A 344 -24.47 -11.94 10.67
C SER A 344 -23.89 -12.46 9.35
N ILE A 345 -23.39 -11.58 8.47
CA ILE A 345 -22.63 -11.95 7.26
C ILE A 345 -21.28 -12.55 7.70
N GLU A 346 -20.91 -13.69 7.11
CA GLU A 346 -19.68 -14.41 7.43
C GLU A 346 -18.57 -14.13 6.40
N VAL A 347 -17.33 -14.00 6.88
CA VAL A 347 -16.12 -13.81 6.07
C VAL A 347 -14.98 -14.66 6.62
N THR A 348 -13.89 -14.77 5.86
CA THR A 348 -12.59 -15.22 6.37
C THR A 348 -11.66 -14.00 6.51
N CYS A 349 -10.47 -14.17 7.08
CA CYS A 349 -9.45 -13.10 7.02
C CYS A 349 -9.08 -12.80 5.57
N GLU A 350 -9.01 -13.83 4.72
CA GLU A 350 -8.56 -13.69 3.32
C GLU A 350 -9.56 -12.92 2.44
N SER A 351 -10.87 -13.07 2.65
CA SER A 351 -11.87 -12.23 1.96
C SER A 351 -11.98 -10.84 2.60
N GLY A 352 -11.92 -10.75 3.93
CA GLY A 352 -11.96 -9.48 4.66
C GLY A 352 -10.80 -8.53 4.32
N SER A 353 -9.59 -9.05 4.08
CA SER A 353 -8.44 -8.23 3.70
C SER A 353 -8.60 -7.62 2.30
N ILE A 354 -9.27 -8.30 1.37
CA ILE A 354 -9.60 -7.80 0.03
C ILE A 354 -10.72 -6.74 0.09
N MET A 355 -11.69 -6.89 0.99
CA MET A 355 -12.70 -5.84 1.25
C MET A 355 -12.03 -4.55 1.76
N ALA A 356 -11.13 -4.67 2.74
CA ALA A 356 -10.32 -3.55 3.22
C ALA A 356 -9.44 -2.95 2.09
N ALA A 357 -8.88 -3.78 1.22
CA ALA A 357 -8.04 -3.33 0.11
C ALA A 357 -8.85 -2.63 -0.99
N THR A 358 -10.11 -3.01 -1.21
CA THR A 358 -11.05 -2.29 -2.07
C THR A 358 -11.32 -0.87 -1.56
N LEU A 359 -11.38 -0.68 -0.23
CA LEU A 359 -11.43 0.66 0.38
C LEU A 359 -10.08 1.39 0.25
N ALA A 360 -8.94 0.70 0.46
CA ALA A 360 -7.61 1.29 0.24
C ALA A 360 -7.41 1.79 -1.21
N ASN A 361 -8.02 1.13 -2.17
CA ASN A 361 -7.92 1.37 -3.62
C ASN A 361 -9.06 2.24 -4.20
N GLY A 362 -9.61 3.17 -3.40
CA GLY A 362 -10.60 4.14 -3.89
C GLY A 362 -11.91 3.54 -4.46
N GLY A 363 -12.28 2.35 -3.97
CA GLY A 363 -13.49 1.62 -4.37
C GLY A 363 -13.30 0.66 -5.55
N ILE A 364 -12.07 0.36 -5.94
CA ILE A 364 -11.75 -0.61 -7.01
C ILE A 364 -11.21 -1.89 -6.39
N CYS A 365 -11.85 -3.03 -6.64
CA CYS A 365 -11.41 -4.31 -6.08
C CYS A 365 -10.05 -4.71 -6.69
N PRO A 366 -8.98 -4.88 -5.87
CA PRO A 366 -7.62 -4.98 -6.38
C PRO A 366 -7.39 -6.23 -7.25
N ILE A 367 -8.02 -7.36 -6.89
CA ILE A 367 -7.87 -8.64 -7.59
C ILE A 367 -8.84 -8.84 -8.77
N THR A 368 -9.69 -7.85 -9.09
CA THR A 368 -10.57 -7.92 -10.29
C THR A 368 -10.46 -6.69 -11.20
N GLY A 369 -10.06 -5.53 -10.67
CA GLY A 369 -10.09 -4.25 -11.38
C GLY A 369 -11.50 -3.63 -11.49
N GLN A 370 -12.53 -4.27 -10.93
CA GLN A 370 -13.90 -3.76 -10.95
C GLN A 370 -14.03 -2.56 -10.00
N ARG A 371 -14.59 -1.45 -10.47
CA ARG A 371 -15.10 -0.39 -9.58
C ARG A 371 -16.37 -0.90 -8.90
N VAL A 372 -16.31 -1.05 -7.58
CA VAL A 372 -17.42 -1.49 -6.73
C VAL A 372 -18.07 -0.31 -6.00
N LEU A 373 -17.32 0.75 -5.68
CA LEU A 373 -17.80 1.92 -4.96
C LEU A 373 -17.39 3.24 -5.63
N SER A 374 -18.10 4.32 -5.30
CA SER A 374 -17.68 5.69 -5.61
C SER A 374 -16.54 6.14 -4.68
N ALA A 375 -15.61 6.92 -5.21
CA ALA A 375 -14.47 7.44 -4.42
C ALA A 375 -14.92 8.35 -3.27
N GLU A 376 -16.05 9.05 -3.43
CA GLU A 376 -16.73 9.83 -2.40
C GLU A 376 -17.13 8.96 -1.19
N ALA A 377 -17.89 7.88 -1.43
CA ALA A 377 -18.33 6.96 -0.39
C ALA A 377 -17.13 6.37 0.37
N VAL A 378 -16.10 5.95 -0.37
CA VAL A 378 -14.87 5.37 0.20
C VAL A 378 -14.12 6.38 1.06
N ARG A 379 -13.91 7.61 0.56
CA ARG A 379 -13.26 8.70 1.33
C ARG A 379 -13.98 8.94 2.66
N ASN A 380 -15.29 9.16 2.61
CA ASN A 380 -16.08 9.47 3.81
C ASN A 380 -16.06 8.29 4.80
N THR A 381 -16.14 7.06 4.28
CA THR A 381 -16.08 5.83 5.10
C THR A 381 -14.76 5.73 5.85
N LEU A 382 -13.63 6.04 5.19
CA LEU A 382 -12.30 6.02 5.81
C LEU A 382 -12.13 7.14 6.85
N SER A 383 -12.68 8.34 6.61
CA SER A 383 -12.72 9.41 7.61
C SER A 383 -13.46 8.97 8.88
N LEU A 384 -14.64 8.35 8.74
CA LEU A 384 -15.47 7.91 9.86
C LEU A 384 -14.90 6.66 10.56
N MET A 385 -14.19 5.78 9.83
CA MET A 385 -13.42 4.67 10.43
C MET A 385 -12.22 5.20 11.26
N HIS A 386 -11.59 6.29 10.84
CA HIS A 386 -10.50 6.91 11.60
C HIS A 386 -10.99 7.53 12.91
N SER A 387 -12.10 8.29 12.91
CA SER A 387 -12.60 8.99 14.10
C SER A 387 -13.51 8.16 15.02
N CYS A 388 -14.26 7.18 14.49
CA CYS A 388 -15.37 6.52 15.19
C CYS A 388 -15.31 4.96 15.16
N GLY A 389 -14.23 4.37 14.65
CA GLY A 389 -14.19 2.95 14.28
C GLY A 389 -14.03 1.91 15.40
N MET A 390 -13.42 2.27 16.53
CA MET A 390 -12.93 1.32 17.55
C MET A 390 -13.62 1.48 18.92
N TYR A 391 -14.92 1.82 18.89
CA TYR A 391 -15.72 2.13 20.08
C TYR A 391 -15.04 3.26 20.90
N ASP A 392 -15.02 3.19 22.23
CA ASP A 392 -14.40 4.21 23.09
C ASP A 392 -12.87 4.34 22.87
N PHE A 393 -12.23 3.33 22.26
CA PHE A 393 -10.81 3.38 21.91
C PHE A 393 -10.53 4.18 20.62
N SER A 394 -11.55 4.65 19.88
CA SER A 394 -11.38 5.31 18.57
C SER A 394 -10.39 6.48 18.61
N GLY A 395 -10.45 7.36 19.62
CA GLY A 395 -9.52 8.48 19.76
C GLY A 395 -8.08 8.03 20.03
N GLN A 396 -7.88 6.98 20.83
CA GLN A 396 -6.55 6.42 21.12
C GLN A 396 -5.98 5.66 19.90
N MET A 397 -6.83 4.95 19.14
CA MET A 397 -6.46 4.36 17.86
C MET A 397 -6.04 5.45 16.85
N ALA A 398 -6.81 6.53 16.71
CA ALA A 398 -6.52 7.64 15.81
C ALA A 398 -5.21 8.37 16.18
N PHE A 399 -4.88 8.45 17.47
CA PHE A 399 -3.65 9.09 17.95
C PHE A 399 -2.42 8.19 17.85
N HIS A 400 -2.48 6.95 18.35
CA HIS A 400 -1.32 6.04 18.41
C HIS A 400 -1.09 5.22 17.15
N VAL A 401 -2.16 4.79 16.46
CA VAL A 401 -2.08 3.98 15.24
C VAL A 401 -2.31 4.85 13.99
N GLY A 402 -3.23 5.80 14.06
CA GLY A 402 -3.47 6.76 12.98
C GLY A 402 -3.97 6.13 11.69
N LEU A 403 -4.63 4.98 11.74
CA LEU A 403 -5.16 4.27 10.57
C LEU A 403 -6.69 4.12 10.66
N PRO A 404 -7.43 4.27 9.56
CA PRO A 404 -8.85 3.90 9.48
C PRO A 404 -9.05 2.41 9.82
N ALA A 405 -9.83 2.13 10.86
CA ALA A 405 -10.12 0.77 11.30
C ALA A 405 -11.59 0.60 11.71
N LYS A 406 -12.08 -0.64 11.80
CA LYS A 406 -13.34 -0.98 12.45
C LYS A 406 -13.21 -2.33 13.16
N SER A 407 -13.52 -2.38 14.45
CA SER A 407 -13.61 -3.64 15.20
C SER A 407 -15.04 -4.21 15.23
N GLY A 408 -15.14 -5.53 15.37
CA GLY A 408 -16.36 -6.29 15.57
C GLY A 408 -16.24 -7.23 16.77
N VAL A 409 -17.34 -7.43 17.51
CA VAL A 409 -17.38 -8.27 18.73
C VAL A 409 -17.15 -9.77 18.50
N SER A 410 -16.99 -10.18 17.24
CA SER A 410 -16.47 -11.50 16.84
C SER A 410 -14.95 -11.64 17.00
N GLY A 411 -14.24 -10.57 17.41
CA GLY A 411 -12.77 -10.53 17.47
C GLY A 411 -12.12 -10.02 16.18
N ALA A 412 -12.90 -9.50 15.23
CA ALA A 412 -12.42 -9.01 13.95
C ALA A 412 -11.98 -7.54 14.03
N ILE A 413 -10.92 -7.16 13.31
CA ILE A 413 -10.52 -5.78 13.02
C ILE A 413 -10.26 -5.65 11.51
N LEU A 414 -11.13 -4.88 10.84
CA LEU A 414 -10.97 -4.43 9.46
C LEU A 414 -10.09 -3.17 9.46
N LEU A 415 -8.86 -3.26 8.96
CA LEU A 415 -7.87 -2.18 8.96
C LEU A 415 -7.53 -1.74 7.52
N VAL A 416 -7.47 -0.45 7.26
CA VAL A 416 -7.14 0.10 5.94
C VAL A 416 -5.94 1.03 6.02
N ILE A 417 -4.97 0.84 5.13
CA ILE A 417 -3.85 1.76 4.89
C ILE A 417 -4.07 2.36 3.50
N PRO A 418 -4.63 3.58 3.39
CA PRO A 418 -5.08 4.15 2.12
C PRO A 418 -3.98 4.20 1.06
N ASN A 419 -4.31 3.81 -0.17
CA ASN A 419 -3.40 3.68 -1.31
C ASN A 419 -2.26 2.65 -1.13
N VAL A 420 -2.28 1.78 -0.11
CA VAL A 420 -1.26 0.73 0.10
C VAL A 420 -1.89 -0.65 0.22
N MET A 421 -2.64 -0.92 1.29
CA MET A 421 -3.21 -2.26 1.54
C MET A 421 -4.41 -2.24 2.48
N GLY A 422 -5.23 -3.28 2.39
CA GLY A 422 -6.17 -3.68 3.42
C GLY A 422 -5.62 -4.84 4.25
N VAL A 423 -6.00 -4.89 5.52
CA VAL A 423 -5.66 -5.96 6.46
C VAL A 423 -6.92 -6.38 7.20
N MET A 424 -7.08 -7.69 7.42
CA MET A 424 -8.06 -8.23 8.38
C MET A 424 -7.29 -9.02 9.44
N CYS A 425 -7.45 -8.61 10.69
CA CYS A 425 -6.98 -9.34 11.86
C CYS A 425 -8.18 -9.96 12.57
N TRP A 426 -8.06 -11.20 13.05
CA TRP A 426 -9.12 -11.89 13.78
C TRP A 426 -8.57 -12.70 14.95
N SER A 427 -8.95 -12.33 16.17
CA SER A 427 -8.78 -13.16 17.37
C SER A 427 -9.96 -12.94 18.33
N PRO A 428 -10.73 -13.99 18.70
CA PRO A 428 -11.94 -13.87 19.52
C PRO A 428 -11.82 -13.17 20.89
N PRO A 429 -10.67 -13.19 21.62
CA PRO A 429 -10.53 -12.48 22.89
C PRO A 429 -10.58 -10.95 22.73
N LEU A 430 -11.56 -10.34 23.40
CA LEU A 430 -11.77 -8.89 23.43
C LEU A 430 -11.18 -8.25 24.69
N ASP A 431 -10.78 -6.98 24.55
CA ASP A 431 -10.45 -6.07 25.65
C ASP A 431 -11.71 -5.63 26.44
N ARG A 432 -11.54 -4.72 27.40
CA ARG A 432 -12.65 -4.17 28.22
C ARG A 432 -13.59 -3.21 27.45
N VAL A 433 -13.29 -2.90 26.20
CA VAL A 433 -13.98 -1.92 25.35
C VAL A 433 -14.70 -2.60 24.17
N GLY A 434 -14.32 -3.83 23.83
CA GLY A 434 -14.90 -4.65 22.75
C GLY A 434 -13.99 -4.82 21.52
N ASN A 435 -12.71 -4.47 21.60
CA ASN A 435 -11.73 -4.64 20.51
C ASN A 435 -10.89 -5.91 20.71
N SER A 436 -10.46 -6.57 19.63
CA SER A 436 -9.59 -7.76 19.72
C SER A 436 -8.21 -7.43 20.27
N VAL A 437 -7.77 -8.12 21.33
CA VAL A 437 -6.49 -7.84 22.01
C VAL A 437 -5.29 -8.04 21.08
N ARG A 438 -5.18 -9.23 20.45
CA ARG A 438 -4.11 -9.53 19.48
C ARG A 438 -4.17 -8.60 18.27
N GLY A 439 -5.38 -8.25 17.82
CA GLY A 439 -5.60 -7.32 16.72
C GLY A 439 -5.11 -5.90 16.99
N ILE A 440 -5.38 -5.34 18.17
CA ILE A 440 -4.88 -4.00 18.56
C ILE A 440 -3.35 -4.01 18.69
N ASN A 441 -2.77 -5.03 19.33
CA ASN A 441 -1.32 -5.16 19.44
C ASN A 441 -0.64 -5.25 18.06
N PHE A 442 -1.18 -6.06 17.14
CA PHE A 442 -0.70 -6.13 15.75
C PHE A 442 -0.72 -4.76 15.07
N CYS A 443 -1.80 -3.98 15.24
CA CYS A 443 -1.91 -2.64 14.65
C CYS A 443 -0.86 -1.66 15.18
N GLN A 444 -0.57 -1.71 16.49
CA GLN A 444 0.44 -0.87 17.14
C GLN A 444 1.87 -1.23 16.71
N GLU A 445 2.19 -2.52 16.67
CA GLU A 445 3.47 -3.05 16.18
C GLU A 445 3.71 -2.67 14.71
N LEU A 446 2.67 -2.79 13.86
CA LEU A 446 2.73 -2.48 12.44
C LEU A 446 3.15 -1.02 12.17
N VAL A 447 2.57 -0.05 12.89
CA VAL A 447 2.93 1.38 12.73
C VAL A 447 4.17 1.79 13.53
N SER A 448 4.63 0.95 14.44
CA SER A 448 5.91 1.15 15.14
C SER A 448 7.08 0.75 14.24
N LEU A 449 6.91 -0.30 13.44
CA LEU A 449 7.90 -0.74 12.44
C LEU A 449 7.83 0.07 11.13
N PHE A 450 6.63 0.35 10.60
CA PHE A 450 6.45 0.97 9.28
C PHE A 450 5.88 2.38 9.34
N ASN A 451 6.27 3.24 8.39
CA ASN A 451 5.77 4.63 8.25
C ASN A 451 4.35 4.70 7.64
N PHE A 452 3.40 3.96 8.22
CA PHE A 452 2.01 3.83 7.78
C PHE A 452 1.03 4.72 8.53
N HIS A 453 1.38 5.29 9.69
CA HIS A 453 0.50 6.21 10.42
C HIS A 453 0.10 7.38 9.49
N ASN A 454 -1.18 7.77 9.44
CA ASN A 454 -1.66 8.74 8.44
C ASN A 454 -0.98 10.13 8.54
N TYR A 455 -0.30 10.42 9.66
CA TYR A 455 0.47 11.65 9.86
C TYR A 455 2.00 11.41 9.96
N ASP A 456 2.50 10.21 9.66
CA ASP A 456 3.95 9.94 9.52
C ASP A 456 4.53 10.71 8.31
N ASN A 457 5.78 11.14 8.42
CA ASN A 457 6.46 11.84 7.34
C ASN A 457 7.02 10.86 6.29
N LEU A 458 6.52 10.93 5.05
CA LEU A 458 6.96 10.07 3.94
C LEU A 458 8.39 10.33 3.43
N ARG A 459 9.10 11.35 3.93
CA ARG A 459 10.46 11.72 3.50
C ARG A 459 11.50 11.64 4.62
N HIS A 460 11.11 11.93 5.86
CA HIS A 460 12.01 12.13 7.00
C HIS A 460 11.57 11.24 8.17
N PHE A 461 12.02 9.99 8.15
CA PHE A 461 11.79 9.00 9.20
C PHE A 461 13.15 8.39 9.60
N VAL A 462 13.41 8.28 10.91
CA VAL A 462 14.76 7.97 11.43
C VAL A 462 14.95 6.46 11.72
N LYS A 463 13.88 5.75 12.09
CA LYS A 463 13.93 4.33 12.51
C LYS A 463 12.84 3.42 11.92
N LYS A 464 11.77 3.99 11.35
CA LYS A 464 10.72 3.22 10.68
C LYS A 464 11.17 2.79 9.28
N GLN A 465 10.55 1.74 8.74
CA GLN A 465 10.75 1.26 7.36
C GLN A 465 9.63 1.77 6.44
N ASP A 466 9.91 1.94 5.15
CA ASP A 466 8.92 2.35 4.14
C ASP A 466 8.83 1.30 3.02
N PRO A 467 7.96 0.29 3.14
CA PRO A 467 7.91 -0.83 2.20
C PRO A 467 7.37 -0.44 0.82
N ARG A 468 7.03 0.83 0.59
CA ARG A 468 6.77 1.41 -0.75
C ARG A 468 8.05 1.70 -1.53
N ARG A 469 9.21 1.57 -0.89
CA ARG A 469 10.53 1.77 -1.46
C ARG A 469 11.23 0.43 -1.69
N GLN A 470 12.22 0.43 -2.56
CA GLN A 470 13.18 -0.67 -2.70
C GLN A 470 14.34 -0.42 -1.74
N GLU A 471 14.91 -1.47 -1.15
CA GLU A 471 16.03 -1.35 -0.21
C GLU A 471 17.18 -0.56 -0.86
N GLY A 472 17.67 0.48 -0.17
CA GLY A 472 18.65 1.42 -0.70
C GLY A 472 18.08 2.69 -1.36
N ASP A 473 16.75 2.87 -1.41
CA ASP A 473 16.06 4.10 -1.83
C ASP A 473 15.51 4.94 -0.64
N ASP A 474 15.70 4.48 0.60
CA ASP A 474 15.10 5.07 1.81
C ASP A 474 15.53 6.50 2.12
N ARG A 475 16.68 6.94 1.61
CA ARG A 475 17.33 8.20 2.03
C ARG A 475 17.28 9.35 1.00
N VAL A 476 16.50 9.27 -0.09
CA VAL A 476 16.43 10.36 -1.11
C VAL A 476 15.02 10.75 -1.58
N ARG A 477 14.41 11.74 -0.91
CA ARG A 477 13.54 12.76 -1.54
C ARG A 477 13.65 14.15 -0.87
N HIS A 478 14.87 14.56 -0.51
CA HIS A 478 15.16 15.99 -0.31
C HIS A 478 15.15 16.68 -1.68
N SER A 479 14.03 17.32 -1.98
CA SER A 479 13.67 18.06 -3.20
C SER A 479 14.82 18.69 -4.00
N LEU A 480 15.02 18.18 -5.21
CA LEU A 480 15.37 18.98 -6.39
C LEU A 480 14.39 18.62 -7.51
N SER A 481 13.78 19.65 -8.12
CA SER A 481 12.92 19.53 -9.30
C SER A 481 13.77 19.50 -10.56
N PHE A 482 13.67 18.44 -11.36
CA PHE A 482 14.52 18.20 -12.53
C PHE A 482 14.14 19.04 -13.78
N GLU A 483 13.49 20.19 -13.59
CA GLU A 483 12.92 21.04 -14.65
C GLU A 483 13.66 22.39 -14.80
N ALA A 484 15.00 22.38 -14.82
CA ALA A 484 15.81 23.56 -15.19
C ALA A 484 17.30 23.24 -15.50
N LEU A 485 17.61 22.24 -16.32
CA LEU A 485 18.98 22.04 -16.83
C LEU A 485 19.00 21.82 -18.35
N SER A 486 19.59 22.79 -19.06
CA SER A 486 19.85 22.73 -20.50
C SER A 486 21.09 21.87 -20.79
N VAL A 487 20.93 20.55 -20.70
CA VAL A 487 22.02 19.57 -20.89
C VAL A 487 22.37 19.42 -22.37
N THR A 488 23.65 19.56 -22.73
CA THR A 488 24.12 19.38 -24.11
C THR A 488 24.23 17.90 -24.50
N PRO A 489 24.10 17.54 -25.79
CA PRO A 489 24.13 16.13 -26.23
C PRO A 489 25.38 15.34 -25.82
N SER A 490 26.52 16.01 -25.61
CA SER A 490 27.77 15.40 -25.13
C SER A 490 27.67 14.82 -23.71
N MET A 491 26.94 15.46 -22.80
CA MET A 491 26.79 14.96 -21.41
C MET A 491 25.93 13.70 -21.33
N LEU A 492 24.96 13.53 -22.24
CA LEU A 492 24.10 12.34 -22.29
C LEU A 492 24.90 11.04 -22.51
N SER A 493 26.04 11.09 -23.21
CA SER A 493 26.93 9.95 -23.38
C SER A 493 27.60 9.53 -22.06
N ALA A 494 28.15 10.49 -21.30
CA ALA A 494 28.80 10.23 -20.02
C ALA A 494 27.79 9.76 -18.96
N VAL A 495 26.63 10.41 -18.88
CA VAL A 495 25.52 10.00 -17.99
C VAL A 495 25.00 8.62 -18.36
N SER A 496 24.88 8.30 -19.66
CA SER A 496 24.47 6.95 -20.10
C SER A 496 25.49 5.87 -19.73
N MET A 497 26.80 6.14 -19.79
CA MET A 497 27.81 5.17 -19.35
C MET A 497 27.78 4.94 -17.83
N LEU A 498 27.64 6.01 -17.04
CA LEU A 498 27.52 5.92 -15.57
C LEU A 498 26.24 5.21 -15.10
N LEU A 499 25.17 5.20 -15.90
CA LEU A 499 23.91 4.51 -15.60
C LEU A 499 23.91 3.01 -15.93
N SER A 500 24.97 2.46 -16.54
CA SER A 500 24.88 1.18 -17.28
C SER A 500 25.61 -0.03 -16.69
N SER A 501 26.25 0.07 -15.52
CA SER A 501 27.11 -1.03 -14.98
C SER A 501 26.85 -1.47 -13.54
N CYS A 502 26.49 -0.57 -12.61
CA CYS A 502 26.15 -0.94 -11.22
C CYS A 502 24.89 -0.23 -10.71
N PHE A 503 23.84 -0.99 -10.42
CA PHE A 503 22.57 -0.48 -9.89
C PHE A 503 22.31 -1.05 -8.47
N PHE A 504 21.48 -0.34 -7.69
CA PHE A 504 20.82 -0.81 -6.46
C PHE A 504 21.56 -0.87 -5.10
N GLN A 505 22.58 -0.05 -4.83
CA GLN A 505 22.88 0.34 -3.44
C GLN A 505 23.07 1.86 -3.25
N ASN A 506 22.24 2.44 -2.39
CA ASN A 506 22.29 3.81 -1.86
C ASN A 506 22.33 4.99 -2.87
N LYS A 507 21.16 5.38 -3.40
CA LYS A 507 21.02 6.67 -4.13
C LYS A 507 21.40 7.89 -3.27
N SER A 508 21.33 7.76 -1.95
CA SER A 508 21.68 8.80 -0.96
C SER A 508 23.17 9.02 -0.83
N VAL A 509 23.94 7.94 -0.81
CA VAL A 509 25.40 8.00 -0.91
C VAL A 509 25.77 8.69 -2.21
N PHE A 510 25.18 8.29 -3.35
CA PHE A 510 25.39 9.00 -4.62
C PHE A 510 25.01 10.49 -4.54
N SER A 511 23.89 10.85 -3.89
CA SER A 511 23.46 12.25 -3.73
C SER A 511 24.39 13.08 -2.83
N LEU A 512 24.92 12.47 -1.76
CA LEU A 512 25.92 13.04 -0.86
C LEU A 512 27.25 13.25 -1.58
N MET A 513 27.72 12.22 -2.31
CA MET A 513 28.92 12.28 -3.14
C MET A 513 28.81 13.32 -4.26
N PHE A 514 27.64 13.42 -4.91
CA PHE A 514 27.40 14.43 -5.94
C PHE A 514 27.36 15.86 -5.38
N ALA A 515 26.84 16.06 -4.16
CA ALA A 515 26.91 17.35 -3.47
C ALA A 515 28.37 17.73 -3.09
N ALA A 516 29.19 16.75 -2.71
CA ALA A 516 30.62 16.96 -2.48
C ALA A 516 31.39 17.28 -3.78
N TYR A 517 31.11 16.55 -4.86
CA TYR A 517 31.67 16.75 -6.20
C TYR A 517 31.34 18.13 -6.80
N SER A 518 30.09 18.58 -6.64
CA SER A 518 29.59 19.85 -7.19
C SER A 518 29.86 21.07 -6.31
N GLY A 519 30.43 20.89 -5.12
CA GLY A 519 30.68 21.98 -4.17
C GLY A 519 29.45 22.51 -3.43
N ASP A 520 28.27 21.85 -3.51
CA ASP A 520 27.04 22.33 -2.85
C ASP A 520 27.04 22.08 -1.33
N VAL A 521 27.76 22.95 -0.62
CA VAL A 521 27.74 23.05 0.85
C VAL A 521 26.31 23.24 1.39
N SER A 522 25.37 23.80 0.62
CA SER A 522 23.97 23.94 1.05
C SER A 522 23.19 22.62 0.97
N ALA A 523 23.49 21.72 0.03
CA ALA A 523 23.02 20.33 0.08
C ALA A 523 23.63 19.57 1.26
N LEU A 524 24.96 19.69 1.47
CA LEU A 524 25.63 19.00 2.57
C LEU A 524 25.12 19.45 3.95
N ARG A 525 24.88 20.76 4.14
CA ARG A 525 24.21 21.30 5.34
C ARG A 525 22.80 20.74 5.52
N ARG A 526 22.02 20.59 4.44
CA ARG A 526 20.69 19.95 4.49
C ARG A 526 20.77 18.45 4.86
N PHE A 527 21.76 17.72 4.36
CA PHE A 527 21.96 16.31 4.72
C PHE A 527 22.39 16.13 6.18
N ALA A 528 23.36 16.92 6.66
CA ALA A 528 23.76 16.90 8.08
C ALA A 528 22.60 17.26 9.01
N LEU A 529 21.80 18.29 8.68
CA LEU A 529 20.59 18.66 9.43
C LEU A 529 19.47 17.61 9.37
N SER A 530 19.50 16.68 8.42
CA SER A 530 18.58 15.54 8.36
C SER A 530 19.05 14.32 9.17
N SER A 531 20.12 14.48 9.97
CA SER A 531 20.82 13.40 10.68
C SER A 531 21.31 12.29 9.74
N MET A 532 21.69 12.64 8.51
CA MET A 532 22.36 11.70 7.61
C MET A 532 23.81 11.49 8.09
N ASP A 533 24.21 10.23 8.20
CA ASP A 533 25.61 9.87 8.38
C ASP A 533 26.45 10.37 7.20
N MET A 534 27.50 11.13 7.51
CA MET A 534 28.40 11.76 6.53
C MET A 534 29.67 10.92 6.28
N GLY A 535 29.90 9.87 7.07
CA GLY A 535 31.00 8.91 6.93
C GLY A 535 30.69 7.74 5.99
N LEU A 536 29.51 7.73 5.36
CA LEU A 536 29.10 6.70 4.41
C LEU A 536 30.07 6.59 3.23
N LYS A 537 30.19 5.37 2.69
CA LYS A 537 31.11 5.02 1.60
C LYS A 537 30.37 4.67 0.31
N ASP A 538 30.95 5.03 -0.84
CA ASP A 538 30.52 4.59 -2.16
C ASP A 538 30.99 3.16 -2.50
N TYR A 539 30.72 2.70 -3.72
CA TYR A 539 31.11 1.37 -4.18
C TYR A 539 32.65 1.19 -4.29
N ASP A 540 33.41 2.28 -4.42
CA ASP A 540 34.88 2.33 -4.38
C ASP A 540 35.42 2.59 -2.95
N SER A 541 34.58 2.41 -1.92
CA SER A 541 34.88 2.65 -0.50
C SER A 541 35.20 4.10 -0.12
N ARG A 542 34.99 5.07 -1.02
CA ARG A 542 35.29 6.50 -0.79
C ARG A 542 34.20 7.20 -0.01
N THR A 543 34.59 8.10 0.88
CA THR A 543 33.67 9.00 1.60
C THR A 543 33.53 10.34 0.86
N ALA A 544 32.56 11.16 1.28
CA ALA A 544 32.38 12.52 0.75
C ALA A 544 33.65 13.38 0.89
N LEU A 545 34.50 13.08 1.88
CA LEU A 545 35.77 13.76 2.13
C LEU A 545 36.82 13.44 1.05
N HIS A 546 36.87 12.22 0.53
CA HIS A 546 37.76 11.84 -0.59
C HIS A 546 37.40 12.63 -1.85
N ILE A 547 36.10 12.67 -2.21
CA ILE A 547 35.63 13.34 -3.43
C ILE A 547 35.80 14.86 -3.33
N ALA A 548 35.48 15.46 -2.18
CA ALA A 548 35.75 16.88 -1.95
C ALA A 548 37.24 17.24 -1.99
N ALA A 549 38.10 16.30 -1.59
CA ALA A 549 39.55 16.46 -1.63
C ALA A 549 40.13 16.33 -3.04
N ALA A 550 39.61 15.39 -3.84
CA ALA A 550 39.96 15.18 -5.24
C ALA A 550 39.55 16.34 -6.17
N GLU A 551 38.41 16.98 -5.92
CA GLU A 551 37.93 18.15 -6.69
C GLU A 551 38.43 19.50 -6.13
N GLY A 552 39.07 19.51 -4.95
CA GLY A 552 39.65 20.71 -4.34
C GLY A 552 38.68 21.66 -3.61
N HIS A 553 37.46 21.22 -3.29
CA HIS A 553 36.41 22.07 -2.69
C HIS A 553 36.65 22.39 -1.20
N ILE A 554 37.48 23.40 -0.93
CA ILE A 554 37.90 23.82 0.42
C ILE A 554 36.73 23.97 1.41
N ASP A 555 35.64 24.64 1.02
CA ASP A 555 34.50 24.89 1.92
C ASP A 555 33.67 23.63 2.21
N VAL A 556 33.68 22.65 1.29
CA VAL A 556 33.12 21.32 1.54
C VAL A 556 34.01 20.55 2.52
N VAL A 557 35.33 20.54 2.28
CA VAL A 557 36.29 19.85 3.16
C VAL A 557 36.18 20.36 4.60
N LYS A 558 36.20 21.69 4.79
CA LYS A 558 35.99 22.32 6.11
C LYS A 558 34.65 21.95 6.72
N PHE A 559 33.57 21.94 5.95
CA PHE A 559 32.26 21.54 6.48
C PHE A 559 32.27 20.08 6.97
N LEU A 560 32.89 19.17 6.22
CA LEU A 560 32.97 17.75 6.57
C LEU A 560 33.89 17.48 7.77
N THR A 561 35.00 18.21 7.93
CA THR A 561 35.93 18.05 9.05
C THR A 561 35.48 18.83 10.30
N GLU A 562 35.28 20.15 10.19
CA GLU A 562 34.98 21.04 11.32
C GLU A 562 33.55 20.85 11.86
N THR A 563 32.56 20.65 10.98
CA THR A 563 31.14 20.56 11.38
C THR A 563 30.64 19.13 11.50
N CYS A 564 31.01 18.23 10.58
CA CYS A 564 30.52 16.85 10.57
C CYS A 564 31.47 15.84 11.23
N LYS A 565 32.69 16.23 11.62
CA LYS A 565 33.72 15.37 12.20
C LYS A 565 33.91 14.02 11.47
N VAL A 566 33.93 14.04 10.13
CA VAL A 566 34.20 12.85 9.32
C VAL A 566 35.63 12.36 9.57
N ASP A 567 35.83 11.05 9.67
CA ASP A 567 37.13 10.39 9.87
C ASP A 567 38.07 10.62 8.66
N PRO A 568 39.27 11.21 8.86
CA PRO A 568 40.24 11.49 7.80
C PRO A 568 41.23 10.33 7.56
N PHE A 569 41.13 9.22 8.30
CA PHE A 569 41.95 8.02 8.17
C PHE A 569 41.24 6.86 7.44
N VAL A 570 39.97 7.06 7.06
CA VAL A 570 39.27 6.15 6.15
C VAL A 570 40.06 5.97 4.86
N LYS A 571 40.28 4.71 4.47
CA LYS A 571 40.84 4.34 3.17
C LYS A 571 39.77 3.95 2.16
N ASP A 572 40.06 4.24 0.90
CA ASP A 572 39.29 3.79 -0.27
C ASP A 572 39.66 2.36 -0.72
N ARG A 573 39.15 1.93 -1.88
CA ARG A 573 39.45 0.63 -2.52
C ARG A 573 40.91 0.47 -2.93
N TRP A 574 41.61 1.56 -3.26
CA TRP A 574 43.00 1.54 -3.69
C TRP A 574 43.99 1.68 -2.52
N GLY A 575 43.49 1.93 -1.31
CA GLY A 575 44.28 2.12 -0.09
C GLY A 575 44.69 3.57 0.17
N ASN A 576 44.20 4.50 -0.65
CA ASN A 576 44.47 5.93 -0.54
C ASN A 576 43.70 6.55 0.64
N LEU A 577 44.15 7.73 1.05
CA LEU A 577 43.51 8.60 2.04
C LEU A 577 43.04 9.88 1.32
N PRO A 578 42.06 10.63 1.86
CA PRO A 578 41.60 11.90 1.26
C PRO A 578 42.74 12.89 1.00
N VAL A 579 43.78 12.88 1.85
CA VAL A 579 44.95 13.74 1.71
C VAL A 579 45.84 13.33 0.52
N TYR A 580 45.90 12.05 0.17
CA TYR A 580 46.62 11.57 -1.02
C TYR A 580 45.86 11.92 -2.29
N ASP A 581 44.53 11.87 -2.30
CA ASP A 581 43.73 12.37 -3.43
C ASP A 581 44.01 13.85 -3.67
N ALA A 582 43.94 14.68 -2.62
CA ALA A 582 44.25 16.11 -2.74
C ALA A 582 45.72 16.38 -3.17
N MET A 583 46.68 15.53 -2.79
CA MET A 583 48.06 15.62 -3.31
C MET A 583 48.15 15.21 -4.78
N GLN A 584 47.46 14.14 -5.20
CA GLN A 584 47.49 13.61 -6.57
C GLN A 584 46.87 14.57 -7.58
N PHE A 585 45.80 15.29 -7.20
CA PHE A 585 45.16 16.32 -8.03
C PHE A 585 45.74 17.74 -7.81
N GLY A 586 46.70 17.90 -6.89
CA GLY A 586 47.49 19.14 -6.72
C GLY A 586 46.87 20.23 -5.85
N HIS A 587 45.84 19.91 -5.06
CA HIS A 587 45.08 20.85 -4.24
C HIS A 587 45.77 21.20 -2.91
N SER A 588 46.90 21.91 -3.01
CA SER A 588 47.77 22.29 -1.88
C SER A 588 47.07 22.91 -0.67
N GLU A 589 46.07 23.78 -0.85
CA GLU A 589 45.32 24.37 0.27
C GLU A 589 44.41 23.35 0.98
N VAL A 590 43.84 22.38 0.26
CA VAL A 590 43.09 21.27 0.87
C VAL A 590 44.02 20.35 1.63
N VAL A 591 45.22 20.06 1.08
CA VAL A 591 46.26 19.27 1.76
C VAL A 591 46.65 19.90 3.10
N LYS A 592 46.74 21.24 3.20
CA LYS A 592 46.97 21.93 4.49
C LYS A 592 45.84 21.69 5.49
N VAL A 593 44.59 21.83 5.08
CA VAL A 593 43.41 21.64 5.94
C VAL A 593 43.33 20.19 6.44
N LEU A 594 43.53 19.21 5.54
CA LEU A 594 43.48 17.79 5.89
C LEU A 594 44.63 17.37 6.81
N ASN A 595 45.88 17.81 6.55
CA ASN A 595 47.02 17.54 7.43
C ASN A 595 46.83 18.13 8.82
N HIS A 596 46.31 19.37 8.92
CA HIS A 596 46.04 20.00 10.21
C HIS A 596 44.95 19.23 10.99
N TYR A 597 43.87 18.84 10.31
CA TYR A 597 42.79 18.07 10.93
C TYR A 597 43.23 16.66 11.35
N GLN A 598 44.06 15.96 10.56
CA GLN A 598 44.66 14.68 10.96
C GLN A 598 45.53 14.82 12.22
N GLN A 599 46.33 15.88 12.34
CA GLN A 599 47.10 16.15 13.56
C GLN A 599 46.21 16.35 14.79
N VAL A 600 45.08 17.06 14.65
CA VAL A 600 44.09 17.25 15.73
C VAL A 600 43.44 15.93 16.12
N CYS A 601 43.02 15.09 15.16
CA CYS A 601 42.44 13.79 15.45
C CYS A 601 43.41 12.86 16.20
N SER A 602 44.68 12.76 15.78
CA SER A 602 45.67 11.93 16.48
C SER A 602 45.99 12.42 17.90
N GLN A 603 45.80 13.71 18.19
CA GLN A 603 45.88 14.26 19.56
C GLN A 603 44.61 13.92 20.39
N GLU A 604 43.41 13.99 19.80
CA GLU A 604 42.18 13.53 20.48
C GLU A 604 42.24 12.02 20.81
N GLU A 605 42.86 11.18 19.97
CA GLU A 605 42.98 9.72 20.20
C GLU A 605 44.01 9.35 21.28
N THR A 606 45.16 10.02 21.33
CA THR A 606 46.14 9.81 22.40
C THR A 606 45.57 10.20 23.77
N LEU A 607 44.89 11.36 23.85
CA LEU A 607 44.20 11.80 25.07
C LEU A 607 43.08 10.84 25.52
N ARG A 608 42.43 10.12 24.61
CA ARG A 608 41.44 9.08 24.97
C ARG A 608 42.09 7.80 25.49
N THR A 609 43.24 7.42 24.93
CA THR A 609 43.94 6.19 25.31
C THR A 609 44.59 6.30 26.69
N GLU A 610 44.92 7.51 27.14
CA GLU A 610 45.38 7.79 28.51
C GLU A 610 44.24 7.93 29.55
N ALA A 611 42.98 8.02 29.11
CA ALA A 611 41.83 8.35 29.97
C ALA A 611 41.08 7.14 30.55
N GLU A 612 41.26 5.92 30.03
CA GLU A 612 40.60 4.70 30.56
C GLU A 612 41.60 3.63 31.06
N PRO A 613 41.97 3.64 32.35
CA PRO A 613 42.35 2.42 33.03
C PRO A 613 41.08 1.57 33.24
N SER A 614 40.91 0.52 32.44
CA SER A 614 39.71 -0.34 32.50
C SER A 614 39.47 -0.91 33.90
N PRO A 615 38.26 -0.78 34.48
CA PRO A 615 37.94 -1.41 35.76
C PRO A 615 37.94 -2.93 35.59
N LYS A 616 38.88 -3.61 36.25
CA LYS A 616 38.85 -5.07 36.36
C LYS A 616 37.58 -5.48 37.12
N LEU A 617 36.87 -6.47 36.59
CA LEU A 617 35.81 -7.15 37.36
C LEU A 617 36.49 -8.08 38.39
N ASP A 618 36.89 -7.51 39.52
CA ASP A 618 37.13 -8.29 40.73
C ASP A 618 35.80 -8.52 41.44
N THR A 619 35.54 -9.77 41.82
CA THR A 619 34.30 -10.24 42.44
C THR A 619 34.07 -9.67 43.83
N ILE A 620 32.84 -9.24 44.13
CA ILE A 620 32.26 -9.22 45.48
C ILE A 620 30.83 -9.74 45.42
N GLU A 621 30.55 -10.76 46.22
CA GLU A 621 29.18 -11.19 46.54
C GLU A 621 28.65 -10.34 47.71
N GLY A 622 27.38 -9.94 47.62
CA GLY A 622 26.56 -9.53 48.77
C GLY A 622 26.70 -8.08 49.25
N MET A 623 25.61 -7.32 49.10
CA MET A 623 24.82 -6.86 50.26
C MET A 623 23.49 -6.23 49.81
N VAL A 624 22.39 -6.74 50.41
CA VAL A 624 20.99 -6.25 50.35
C VAL A 624 20.33 -6.29 48.97
#